data_AF-A0A1Q7DHZ7-F1
#
_entry.id   AF-A0A1Q7DHZ7-F1
#
_cell.length_a   1.000
_cell.length_b   1.000
_cell.length_c   1.000
_cell.angle_alpha   90.00
_cell.angle_beta   90.00
_cell.angle_gamma   90.00
#
_symmetry.space_group_name_H-M   'P 1'
#
loop_
_entity.id
_entity.type
_entity.pdbx_description
1 polymer ?
#
loop_
_entity_poly.entity_id
_entity_poly.type
_entity_poly.pdbx_seq_one_letter_code
_entity_poly.pdbx_strand_id
1 'polypeptide(L)'
;MSPGVVQIPGDVSVRDAAVIMQKEHAPCVIVRDSDDKIGIMTHSDIVHKVVARGLDPDEVEASTIMSSPVYGVEFNQTVESAATVMATHGVPLLLVTRQNQPIAILAARNIVCSPARSGSRIAVSLKVHDGKPALTTQVAAISQLSHLGAFVEMPTPFSPGTSVSLNFYLPGSGRQIQAHATVLKSRGRMGTPRGALETQPAGMEVEFTAPTRHSASRSCCFFDHPPVT
;
A
#
# COMPACT_ATOMS: atom_id res chain seq x y z
N MET A 1 -0.26 -3.49 -4.75
CA MET A 1 -1.09 -4.38 -5.61
C MET A 1 -0.88 -5.80 -5.12
N SER A 2 -1.92 -6.62 -5.04
CA SER A 2 -1.74 -8.05 -4.74
C SER A 2 -1.63 -8.81 -6.07
N PRO A 3 -0.45 -9.32 -6.45
CA PRO A 3 -0.31 -10.16 -7.64
C PRO A 3 -0.93 -11.52 -7.38
N GLY A 4 -1.67 -12.05 -8.36
CA GLY A 4 -2.41 -13.30 -8.22
C GLY A 4 -3.84 -13.02 -7.76
N VAL A 5 -4.77 -13.01 -8.72
CA VAL A 5 -6.19 -12.97 -8.39
C VAL A 5 -6.73 -14.38 -8.47
N VAL A 6 -7.32 -14.82 -7.37
CA VAL A 6 -8.04 -16.08 -7.31
C VAL A 6 -9.39 -15.87 -7.97
N GLN A 7 -9.66 -16.68 -9.00
CA GLN A 7 -10.93 -16.68 -9.72
C GLN A 7 -11.68 -17.96 -9.39
N ILE A 8 -12.96 -17.84 -9.10
CA ILE A 8 -13.85 -18.96 -8.80
C ILE A 8 -15.09 -18.90 -9.69
N PRO A 9 -15.68 -20.05 -10.02
CA PRO A 9 -17.02 -20.12 -10.62
C PRO A 9 -18.08 -19.51 -9.69
N GLY A 10 -19.17 -19.01 -10.24
CA GLY A 10 -20.25 -18.36 -9.49
C GLY A 10 -21.18 -19.31 -8.76
N ASP A 11 -21.31 -20.54 -9.26
CA ASP A 11 -22.15 -21.63 -8.73
C ASP A 11 -21.55 -22.32 -7.51
N VAL A 12 -20.31 -21.99 -7.12
CA VAL A 12 -19.71 -22.52 -5.89
C VAL A 12 -20.41 -21.94 -4.65
N SER A 13 -20.51 -22.75 -3.61
CA SER A 13 -21.05 -22.31 -2.32
C SER A 13 -20.18 -21.21 -1.71
N VAL A 14 -20.81 -20.34 -0.91
CA VAL A 14 -20.08 -19.33 -0.13
C VAL A 14 -19.09 -19.98 0.83
N ARG A 15 -19.40 -21.16 1.37
CA ARG A 15 -18.46 -21.94 2.19
C ARG A 15 -17.19 -22.29 1.40
N ASP A 16 -17.32 -22.89 0.23
CA ASP A 16 -16.17 -23.32 -0.57
C ASP A 16 -15.35 -22.12 -1.05
N ALA A 17 -16.03 -21.05 -1.45
CA ALA A 17 -15.38 -19.80 -1.79
C ALA A 17 -14.57 -19.23 -0.61
N ALA A 18 -15.11 -19.27 0.62
CA ALA A 18 -14.41 -18.85 1.83
C ALA A 18 -13.20 -19.73 2.14
N VAL A 19 -13.30 -21.05 1.95
CA VAL A 19 -12.18 -22.00 2.09
C VAL A 19 -11.06 -21.68 1.11
N ILE A 20 -11.41 -21.39 -0.16
CA ILE A 20 -10.45 -20.98 -1.18
C ILE A 20 -9.77 -19.66 -0.78
N MET A 21 -10.55 -18.67 -0.33
CA MET A 21 -10.02 -17.40 0.17
C MET A 21 -9.02 -17.59 1.32
N GLN A 22 -9.34 -18.47 2.26
CA GLN A 22 -8.47 -18.78 3.39
C GLN A 22 -7.17 -19.46 2.93
N LYS A 23 -7.29 -20.48 2.07
CA LYS A 23 -6.17 -21.28 1.57
C LYS A 23 -5.17 -20.45 0.78
N GLU A 24 -5.68 -19.57 -0.08
CA GLU A 24 -4.86 -18.70 -0.93
C GLU A 24 -4.44 -17.40 -0.23
N HIS A 25 -4.85 -17.21 1.03
CA HIS A 25 -4.68 -15.96 1.77
C HIS A 25 -5.16 -14.73 0.98
N ALA A 26 -6.21 -14.92 0.19
CA ALA A 26 -6.72 -13.91 -0.74
C ALA A 26 -7.74 -13.01 -0.02
N PRO A 27 -7.54 -11.68 0.03
CA PRO A 27 -8.47 -10.76 0.69
C PRO A 27 -9.84 -10.68 0.01
N CYS A 28 -9.90 -11.08 -1.26
CA CYS A 28 -11.07 -11.08 -2.13
C CYS A 28 -10.83 -12.03 -3.31
N VAL A 29 -11.92 -12.50 -3.92
CA VAL A 29 -11.91 -13.37 -5.11
C VAL A 29 -12.70 -12.73 -6.23
N ILE A 30 -12.31 -13.03 -7.47
CA ILE A 30 -13.14 -12.76 -8.64
C ILE A 30 -14.11 -13.92 -8.81
N VAL A 31 -15.38 -13.59 -8.94
CA VAL A 31 -16.44 -14.55 -9.21
C VAL A 31 -16.85 -14.38 -10.67
N ARG A 32 -16.92 -15.49 -11.41
CA ARG A 32 -17.47 -15.50 -12.77
C ARG A 32 -18.78 -16.26 -12.79
N ASP A 33 -19.85 -15.56 -13.12
CA ASP A 33 -21.16 -16.16 -13.31
C ASP A 33 -21.21 -16.94 -14.65
N SER A 34 -22.21 -17.79 -14.78
CA SER A 34 -22.57 -18.55 -15.98
C SER A 34 -22.75 -17.69 -17.23
N ASP A 35 -23.18 -16.44 -17.08
CA ASP A 35 -23.29 -15.43 -18.15
C ASP A 35 -21.95 -14.70 -18.48
N ASP A 36 -20.81 -15.21 -18.00
CA ASP A 36 -19.47 -14.56 -18.08
C ASP A 36 -19.42 -13.16 -17.43
N LYS A 37 -20.37 -12.88 -16.51
CA LYS A 37 -20.37 -11.66 -15.70
C LYS A 37 -19.28 -11.77 -14.63
N ILE A 38 -18.44 -10.75 -14.56
CA ILE A 38 -17.37 -10.64 -13.57
C ILE A 38 -17.88 -9.88 -12.35
N GLY A 39 -17.77 -10.51 -11.18
CA GLY A 39 -18.02 -9.92 -9.87
C GLY A 39 -16.80 -10.01 -8.95
N ILE A 40 -16.80 -9.22 -7.88
CA ILE A 40 -15.84 -9.36 -6.78
C ILE A 40 -16.60 -9.76 -5.52
N MET A 41 -16.05 -10.72 -4.78
CA MET A 41 -16.52 -11.12 -3.47
C MET A 41 -15.43 -10.93 -2.42
N THR A 42 -15.80 -10.37 -1.27
CA THR A 42 -14.90 -10.03 -0.16
C THR A 42 -15.36 -10.68 1.15
N HIS A 43 -14.50 -10.70 2.16
CA HIS A 43 -14.85 -11.14 3.52
C HIS A 43 -16.07 -10.37 4.08
N SER A 44 -16.16 -9.07 3.80
CA SER A 44 -17.28 -8.24 4.22
C SER A 44 -18.59 -8.65 3.56
N ASP A 45 -18.57 -9.10 2.31
CA ASP A 45 -19.78 -9.61 1.63
C ASP A 45 -20.30 -10.87 2.32
N ILE A 46 -19.42 -11.81 2.69
CA ILE A 46 -19.79 -13.02 3.43
C ILE A 46 -20.45 -12.64 4.76
N VAL A 47 -19.82 -11.74 5.52
CA VAL A 47 -20.35 -11.32 6.83
C VAL A 47 -21.69 -10.59 6.69
N HIS A 48 -21.81 -9.61 5.79
CA HIS A 48 -23.00 -8.76 5.71
C HIS A 48 -24.15 -9.36 4.90
N LYS A 49 -23.87 -10.16 3.86
CA LYS A 49 -24.89 -10.69 2.95
C LYS A 49 -25.33 -12.12 3.30
N VAL A 50 -24.51 -12.89 4.04
CA VAL A 50 -24.84 -14.27 4.44
C VAL A 50 -25.03 -14.35 5.95
N VAL A 51 -23.96 -14.15 6.71
CA VAL A 51 -23.95 -14.39 8.17
C VAL A 51 -24.93 -13.47 8.90
N ALA A 52 -24.88 -12.17 8.63
CA ALA A 52 -25.76 -11.18 9.26
C ALA A 52 -27.25 -11.38 8.91
N ARG A 53 -27.54 -12.11 7.83
CA ARG A 53 -28.91 -12.43 7.39
C ARG A 53 -29.37 -13.81 7.87
N GLY A 54 -28.51 -14.58 8.54
CA GLY A 54 -28.81 -15.94 8.99
C GLY A 54 -28.98 -16.95 7.85
N LEU A 55 -28.36 -16.69 6.69
CA LEU A 55 -28.39 -17.62 5.56
C LEU A 55 -27.35 -18.72 5.75
N ASP A 56 -27.64 -19.91 5.22
CA ASP A 56 -26.70 -21.02 5.22
C ASP A 56 -25.63 -20.82 4.13
N PRO A 57 -24.33 -20.73 4.46
CA PRO A 57 -23.27 -20.57 3.47
C PRO A 57 -23.10 -21.78 2.53
N ASP A 58 -23.68 -22.94 2.84
CA ASP A 58 -23.69 -24.11 1.95
C ASP A 58 -24.76 -24.01 0.85
N GLU A 59 -25.85 -23.29 1.11
CA GLU A 59 -26.98 -23.15 0.18
C GLU A 59 -26.90 -21.87 -0.67
N VAL A 60 -26.06 -20.91 -0.28
CA VAL A 60 -25.88 -19.65 -1.01
C VAL A 60 -24.71 -19.77 -1.98
N GLU A 61 -24.96 -19.42 -3.24
CA GLU A 61 -23.93 -19.33 -4.28
C GLU A 61 -23.12 -18.02 -4.20
N ALA A 62 -21.85 -18.10 -4.58
CA ALA A 62 -20.96 -16.93 -4.64
C ALA A 62 -21.46 -15.85 -5.62
N SER A 63 -22.08 -16.26 -6.73
CA SER A 63 -22.74 -15.41 -7.75
C SER A 63 -23.80 -14.49 -7.14
N THR A 64 -24.46 -14.92 -6.07
CA THR A 64 -25.57 -14.19 -5.44
C THR A 64 -25.09 -13.06 -4.53
N ILE A 65 -23.90 -13.22 -3.94
CA ILE A 65 -23.34 -12.26 -2.98
C ILE A 65 -22.21 -11.40 -3.54
N MET A 66 -21.71 -11.71 -4.74
CA MET A 66 -20.71 -10.89 -5.41
C MET A 66 -21.25 -9.47 -5.70
N SER A 67 -20.34 -8.51 -5.78
CA SER A 67 -20.65 -7.15 -6.22
C SER A 67 -20.35 -6.99 -7.71
N SER A 68 -21.33 -6.52 -8.48
CA SER A 68 -21.30 -6.34 -9.94
C SER A 68 -22.10 -5.08 -10.33
N PRO A 69 -21.71 -4.32 -11.38
CA PRO A 69 -20.53 -4.52 -12.23
C PRO A 69 -19.23 -4.13 -11.50
N VAL A 70 -18.13 -4.78 -11.89
CA VAL A 70 -16.81 -4.49 -11.36
C VAL A 70 -16.16 -3.38 -12.17
N TYR A 71 -15.74 -2.30 -11.50
CA TYR A 71 -14.99 -1.23 -12.14
C TYR A 71 -13.54 -1.65 -12.36
N GLY A 72 -13.10 -1.56 -13.62
CA GLY A 72 -11.76 -1.93 -14.06
C GLY A 72 -10.91 -0.73 -14.43
N VAL A 73 -9.59 -0.87 -14.28
CA VAL A 73 -8.57 0.05 -14.81
C VAL A 73 -7.51 -0.76 -15.53
N GLU A 74 -7.02 -0.24 -16.66
CA GLU A 74 -5.90 -0.87 -17.37
C GLU A 74 -4.60 -0.73 -16.58
N PHE A 75 -3.73 -1.73 -16.68
CA PHE A 75 -2.46 -1.81 -15.95
C PHE A 75 -1.50 -0.64 -16.24
N ASN A 76 -1.70 0.07 -17.35
CA ASN A 76 -0.90 1.22 -17.78
C ASN A 76 -1.45 2.56 -17.29
N GLN A 77 -2.60 2.59 -16.59
CA GLN A 77 -3.18 3.82 -16.07
C GLN A 77 -2.47 4.30 -14.79
N THR A 78 -2.55 5.61 -14.55
CA THR A 78 -1.95 6.22 -13.36
C THR A 78 -2.75 5.89 -12.09
N VAL A 79 -2.06 5.91 -10.95
CA VAL A 79 -2.69 5.72 -9.63
C VAL A 79 -3.74 6.79 -9.34
N GLU A 80 -3.52 8.02 -9.82
CA GLU A 80 -4.47 9.14 -9.70
C GLU A 80 -5.77 8.89 -10.47
N SER A 81 -5.67 8.35 -11.68
CA SER A 81 -6.84 7.93 -12.47
C SER A 81 -7.63 6.86 -11.72
N ALA A 82 -6.94 5.84 -11.21
CA ALA A 82 -7.57 4.80 -10.41
C ALA A 82 -8.24 5.36 -9.13
N ALA A 83 -7.59 6.29 -8.44
CA ALA A 83 -8.16 6.96 -7.27
C ALA A 83 -9.43 7.75 -7.62
N THR A 84 -9.43 8.42 -8.78
CA THR A 84 -10.58 9.16 -9.29
C THR A 84 -11.75 8.24 -9.60
N VAL A 85 -11.50 7.08 -10.23
CA VAL A 85 -12.53 6.06 -10.50
C VAL A 85 -13.12 5.54 -9.19
N MET A 86 -12.28 5.20 -8.20
CA MET A 86 -12.74 4.78 -6.87
C MET A 86 -13.61 5.85 -6.19
N ALA A 87 -13.18 7.12 -6.21
CA ALA A 87 -13.90 8.22 -5.58
C ALA A 87 -15.24 8.52 -6.28
N THR A 88 -15.24 8.47 -7.62
CA THR A 88 -16.44 8.77 -8.44
C THR A 88 -17.52 7.70 -8.26
N HIS A 89 -17.13 6.43 -8.20
CA HIS A 89 -18.07 5.32 -8.07
C HIS A 89 -18.28 4.84 -6.63
N GLY A 90 -17.55 5.41 -5.67
CA GLY A 90 -17.63 5.01 -4.25
C GLY A 90 -17.18 3.57 -3.99
N VAL A 91 -16.32 3.01 -4.86
CA VAL A 91 -15.89 1.60 -4.76
C VAL A 91 -14.49 1.48 -4.16
N PRO A 92 -14.28 0.62 -3.15
CA PRO A 92 -12.99 0.47 -2.48
C PRO A 92 -12.01 -0.46 -3.23
N LEU A 93 -12.49 -1.14 -4.28
CA LEU A 93 -11.74 -2.14 -5.04
C LEU A 93 -11.92 -1.87 -6.54
N LEU A 94 -10.81 -1.92 -7.27
CA LEU A 94 -10.78 -1.89 -8.73
C LEU A 94 -10.13 -3.15 -9.26
N LEU A 95 -10.68 -3.66 -10.35
CA LEU A 95 -10.06 -4.73 -11.13
C LEU A 95 -8.97 -4.12 -12.01
N VAL A 96 -7.78 -4.71 -11.98
CA VAL A 96 -6.71 -4.30 -12.89
C VAL A 96 -6.69 -5.28 -14.05
N THR A 97 -6.91 -4.76 -15.24
CA THR A 97 -6.91 -5.52 -16.48
C THR A 97 -5.67 -5.23 -17.31
N ARG A 98 -5.25 -6.21 -18.11
CA ARG A 98 -4.27 -6.03 -19.17
C ARG A 98 -4.84 -6.66 -20.42
N GLN A 99 -5.10 -5.84 -21.45
CA GLN A 99 -5.71 -6.32 -22.70
C GLN A 99 -7.03 -7.10 -22.43
N ASN A 100 -7.92 -6.52 -21.61
CA ASN A 100 -9.17 -7.15 -21.16
C ASN A 100 -9.04 -8.41 -20.30
N GLN A 101 -7.83 -8.83 -19.91
CA GLN A 101 -7.66 -9.95 -18.99
C GLN A 101 -7.47 -9.45 -17.55
N PRO A 102 -8.24 -9.97 -16.56
CA PRO A 102 -8.05 -9.63 -15.16
C PRO A 102 -6.72 -10.17 -14.63
N ILE A 103 -5.83 -9.28 -14.18
CA ILE A 103 -4.49 -9.64 -13.69
C ILE A 103 -4.29 -9.41 -12.20
N ALA A 104 -4.95 -8.40 -11.62
CA ALA A 104 -4.75 -8.00 -10.23
C ALA A 104 -5.99 -7.28 -9.68
N ILE A 105 -6.05 -7.13 -8.35
CA ILE A 105 -7.01 -6.26 -7.68
C ILE A 105 -6.26 -5.11 -7.01
N LEU A 106 -6.77 -3.90 -7.20
CA LEU A 106 -6.29 -2.67 -6.59
C LEU A 106 -7.28 -2.21 -5.53
N ALA A 107 -6.88 -2.22 -4.26
CA ALA A 107 -7.68 -1.68 -3.17
C ALA A 107 -7.33 -0.22 -2.89
N ALA A 108 -8.30 0.58 -2.47
CA ALA A 108 -8.11 1.99 -2.09
C ALA A 108 -7.01 2.16 -1.03
N ARG A 109 -6.93 1.22 -0.07
CA ARG A 109 -5.84 1.19 0.93
C ARG A 109 -4.45 1.12 0.30
N ASN A 110 -4.29 0.47 -0.85
CA ASN A 110 -3.01 0.38 -1.57
C ASN A 110 -2.67 1.70 -2.27
N ILE A 111 -3.68 2.51 -2.62
CA ILE A 111 -3.49 3.85 -3.17
C ILE A 111 -3.07 4.80 -2.05
N VAL A 112 -3.73 4.75 -0.89
CA VAL A 112 -3.41 5.59 0.27
C VAL A 112 -2.06 5.22 0.91
N CYS A 113 -1.68 3.94 0.87
CA CYS A 113 -0.37 3.46 1.31
C CYS A 113 0.70 3.52 0.21
N SER A 114 0.37 3.93 -1.01
CA SER A 114 1.40 4.43 -1.92
C SER A 114 1.96 5.68 -1.26
N PRO A 115 3.28 5.81 -1.05
CA PRO A 115 3.84 6.97 -0.37
C PRO A 115 3.31 8.22 -1.06
N ALA A 116 2.44 8.94 -0.36
CA ALA A 116 1.94 10.21 -0.81
C ALA A 116 3.19 11.04 -1.10
N ARG A 117 3.41 11.38 -2.37
CA ARG A 117 4.49 12.25 -2.78
C ARG A 117 4.13 13.67 -2.33
N SER A 118 4.08 13.90 -1.02
CA SER A 118 4.16 15.25 -0.49
C SER A 118 5.58 15.69 -0.78
N GLY A 119 5.75 16.36 -1.93
CA GLY A 119 6.99 16.99 -2.34
C GLY A 119 7.37 18.03 -1.30
N SER A 120 8.08 17.58 -0.27
CA SER A 120 8.53 18.41 0.84
C SER A 120 10.04 18.27 0.84
N ARG A 121 10.78 19.38 0.71
CA ARG A 121 12.25 19.37 0.84
C ARG A 121 12.58 19.57 2.31
N ILE A 122 12.50 18.50 3.09
CA ILE A 122 12.77 18.56 4.53
C ILE A 122 14.26 18.26 4.73
N ALA A 123 15.00 19.21 5.30
CA ALA A 123 16.38 18.97 5.70
C ALA A 123 16.42 17.94 6.83
N VAL A 124 17.20 16.87 6.64
CA VAL A 124 17.26 15.72 7.55
C VAL A 124 18.70 15.41 7.86
N SER A 125 18.97 15.12 9.13
CA SER A 125 20.25 14.57 9.57
C SER A 125 20.12 13.05 9.73
N LEU A 126 20.94 12.33 8.99
CA LEU A 126 21.01 10.87 8.98
C LEU A 126 22.15 10.42 9.90
N LYS A 127 21.85 9.46 10.79
CA LYS A 127 22.86 8.72 11.55
C LYS A 127 22.77 7.24 11.20
N VAL A 128 23.89 6.64 10.81
CA VAL A 128 23.94 5.21 10.48
C VAL A 128 24.10 4.40 11.76
N HIS A 129 23.23 3.42 11.97
CA HIS A 129 23.37 2.41 13.01
C HIS A 129 23.95 1.15 12.36
N ASP A 130 25.23 1.21 12.03
CA ASP A 130 26.01 0.02 11.74
C ASP A 130 26.84 -0.26 12.99
N GLY A 131 27.11 -1.52 13.35
CA GLY A 131 27.69 -1.93 14.64
C GLY A 131 29.11 -1.42 14.96
N LYS A 132 29.57 -0.33 14.33
CA LYS A 132 30.77 0.44 14.63
C LYS A 132 30.43 1.94 14.76
N PRO A 133 31.00 2.66 15.74
CA PRO A 133 30.73 4.08 15.98
C PRO A 133 31.43 4.95 14.93
N ALA A 134 30.99 4.89 13.67
CA ALA A 134 31.34 5.89 12.67
C ALA A 134 30.31 7.02 12.77
N LEU A 135 30.70 8.08 13.48
CA LEU A 135 29.92 9.28 13.82
C LEU A 135 29.55 10.17 12.60
N THR A 136 29.29 9.60 11.43
CA THR A 136 29.07 10.40 10.22
C THR A 136 27.61 10.84 10.13
N THR A 137 27.29 11.96 10.77
CA THR A 137 26.00 12.64 10.56
C THR A 137 26.00 13.24 9.17
N GLN A 138 25.19 12.72 8.26
CA GLN A 138 25.07 13.27 6.90
C GLN A 138 23.77 14.08 6.77
N VAL A 139 23.89 15.27 6.19
CA VAL A 139 22.73 16.11 5.87
C VAL A 139 22.20 15.70 4.50
N ALA A 140 20.91 15.39 4.45
CA ALA A 140 20.19 15.02 3.25
C ALA A 140 18.85 15.77 3.19
N ALA A 141 18.15 15.65 2.06
CA ALA A 141 16.79 16.13 1.95
C ALA A 141 15.85 14.93 1.83
N ILE A 142 14.89 14.80 2.75
CA ILE A 142 13.70 14.00 2.42
C ILE A 142 12.98 14.80 1.34
N SER A 143 12.67 14.17 0.20
CA SER A 143 11.83 14.77 -0.85
C SER A 143 10.43 14.18 -0.90
N GLN A 144 10.23 13.01 -0.27
CA GLN A 144 8.93 12.37 -0.12
C GLN A 144 8.82 11.73 1.26
N LEU A 145 7.75 12.00 2.00
CA LEU A 145 7.53 11.51 3.36
C LEU A 145 6.13 10.91 3.50
N SER A 146 6.03 9.72 4.10
CA SER A 146 4.76 9.07 4.47
C SER A 146 4.83 8.49 5.89
N HIS A 147 3.75 7.86 6.37
CA HIS A 147 3.74 7.20 7.68
C HIS A 147 4.53 5.87 7.70
N LEU A 148 4.80 5.29 6.53
CA LEU A 148 5.54 4.02 6.40
C LEU A 148 7.00 4.22 6.01
N GLY A 149 7.38 5.38 5.48
CA GLY A 149 8.74 5.59 5.00
C GLY A 149 8.98 6.95 4.35
N ALA A 150 10.18 7.10 3.80
CA ALA A 150 10.62 8.33 3.13
C ALA A 150 11.54 8.04 1.93
N PHE A 151 11.53 8.94 0.96
CA PHE A 151 12.60 9.02 -0.03
C PHE A 151 13.57 10.12 0.36
N VAL A 152 14.84 9.74 0.51
CA VAL A 152 15.92 10.61 0.94
C VAL A 152 16.85 10.89 -0.23
N GLU A 153 16.84 12.12 -0.73
CA GLU A 153 17.79 12.63 -1.72
C GLU A 153 19.14 12.88 -1.05
N MET A 154 20.16 12.14 -1.51
CA MET A 154 21.52 12.31 -1.03
C MET A 154 22.55 11.90 -2.09
N PRO A 155 23.75 12.54 -2.10
CA PRO A 155 24.78 12.27 -3.09
C PRO A 155 25.32 10.83 -3.04
N THR A 156 25.41 10.26 -1.84
CA THR A 156 25.97 8.93 -1.57
C THR A 156 24.96 8.09 -0.80
N PRO A 157 23.98 7.45 -1.46
CA PRO A 157 22.97 6.67 -0.75
C PRO A 157 23.58 5.43 -0.10
N PHE A 158 23.06 5.05 1.07
CA PHE A 158 23.52 3.85 1.77
C PHE A 158 23.07 2.57 1.06
N SER A 159 23.73 1.45 1.37
CA SER A 159 23.40 0.15 0.80
C SER A 159 22.03 -0.34 1.31
N PRO A 160 21.26 -1.08 0.49
CA PRO A 160 20.07 -1.78 0.97
C PRO A 160 20.36 -2.66 2.18
N GLY A 161 19.45 -2.69 3.16
CA GLY A 161 19.62 -3.39 4.43
C GLY A 161 20.28 -2.57 5.55
N THR A 162 20.80 -1.37 5.25
CA THR A 162 21.40 -0.50 6.27
C THR A 162 20.32 0.11 7.18
N SER A 163 20.48 0.02 8.50
CA SER A 163 19.62 0.72 9.46
C SER A 163 20.11 2.15 9.69
N VAL A 164 19.21 3.12 9.53
CA VAL A 164 19.49 4.55 9.66
C VAL A 164 18.50 5.20 10.62
N SER A 165 18.97 6.22 11.34
CA SER A 165 18.13 7.10 12.15
C SER A 165 18.03 8.46 11.46
N LEU A 166 16.81 8.87 11.15
CA LEU A 166 16.49 10.14 10.53
C LEU A 166 16.01 11.11 11.61
N ASN A 167 16.68 12.25 11.73
CA ASN A 167 16.26 13.35 12.59
C ASN A 167 15.87 14.55 11.73
N PHE A 168 14.60 14.96 11.79
CA PHE A 168 14.05 16.01 10.94
C PHE A 168 12.92 16.78 11.61
N TYR A 169 12.63 17.98 11.10
CA TYR A 169 11.51 18.80 11.55
C TYR A 169 10.35 18.66 10.58
N LEU A 170 9.14 18.39 11.10
CA LEU A 170 7.94 18.36 10.27
C LEU A 170 7.45 19.79 9.99
N PRO A 171 7.32 20.21 8.71
CA PRO A 171 6.73 21.49 8.35
C PRO A 171 5.34 21.65 8.96
N GLY A 172 5.05 22.84 9.52
CA GLY A 172 3.75 23.15 10.13
C GLY A 172 3.57 22.69 11.58
N SER A 173 4.30 21.67 12.05
CA SER A 173 4.22 21.22 13.45
C SER A 173 5.30 21.81 14.36
N GLY A 174 6.45 22.21 13.79
CA GLY A 174 7.62 22.66 14.55
C GLY A 174 8.27 21.58 15.43
N ARG A 175 7.78 20.32 15.39
CA ARG A 175 8.29 19.22 16.19
C ARG A 175 9.42 18.51 15.49
N GLN A 176 10.50 18.24 16.23
CA GLN A 176 11.55 17.34 15.78
C GLN A 176 11.07 15.90 15.92
N ILE A 177 11.25 15.12 14.85
CA ILE A 177 10.97 13.69 14.80
C ILE A 177 12.29 12.95 14.63
N GLN A 178 12.46 11.92 15.45
CA GLN A 178 13.48 10.90 15.30
C GLN A 178 12.78 9.62 14.81
N ALA A 179 13.12 9.15 13.61
CA ALA A 179 12.59 7.93 13.03
C ALA A 179 13.71 6.94 12.74
N HIS A 180 13.54 5.69 13.15
CA HIS A 180 14.42 4.59 12.75
C HIS A 180 13.89 3.99 11.45
N ALA A 181 14.76 3.74 10.50
CA ALA A 181 14.37 3.20 9.20
C ALA A 181 15.40 2.20 8.67
N THR A 182 14.96 1.31 7.80
CA THR A 182 15.83 0.41 7.03
C THR A 182 15.81 0.82 5.57
N VAL A 183 16.99 0.87 4.95
CA VAL A 183 17.12 1.19 3.53
C VAL A 183 16.62 0.00 2.71
N LEU A 184 15.51 0.17 1.98
CA LEU A 184 14.97 -0.87 1.10
C LEU A 184 15.67 -0.89 -0.25
N LYS A 185 15.87 0.30 -0.83
CA LYS A 185 16.47 0.46 -2.16
C LYS A 185 17.39 1.67 -2.16
N SER A 186 18.52 1.50 -2.84
CA SER A 186 19.51 2.55 -3.03
C SER A 186 19.61 2.87 -4.51
N ARG A 187 19.48 4.14 -4.89
CA ARG A 187 19.59 4.59 -6.28
C ARG A 187 20.82 5.47 -6.43
N GLY A 188 21.92 4.84 -6.85
CA GLY A 188 23.15 5.55 -7.20
C GLY A 188 22.96 6.46 -8.41
N ARG A 189 23.82 7.48 -8.52
CA ARG A 189 23.90 8.35 -9.70
C ARG A 189 24.42 7.52 -10.89
N MET A 190 23.51 6.94 -11.66
CA MET A 190 23.88 6.25 -12.89
C MET A 190 24.21 7.32 -13.94
N GLY A 191 25.49 7.47 -14.27
CA GLY A 191 25.91 8.31 -15.39
C GLY A 191 25.37 7.72 -16.67
N THR A 192 24.35 8.34 -17.26
CA THR A 192 23.91 8.01 -18.62
C THR A 192 24.85 8.68 -19.62
N PRO A 193 25.27 8.00 -20.71
CA PRO A 193 25.91 8.64 -21.83
C PRO A 193 24.97 9.70 -22.42
N ARG A 194 25.57 10.82 -22.84
CA ARG A 194 24.95 12.03 -23.43
C ARG A 194 23.56 11.83 -24.05
N GLY A 195 22.57 12.56 -23.55
CA GLY A 195 21.36 12.91 -24.31
C GLY A 195 20.02 12.50 -23.71
N ALA A 196 19.74 12.81 -22.45
CA ALA A 196 18.37 12.89 -21.93
C ALA A 196 18.33 13.85 -20.73
N LEU A 197 17.61 14.97 -20.88
CA LEU A 197 17.44 15.98 -19.85
C LEU A 197 16.37 15.52 -18.85
N GLU A 198 16.74 14.60 -17.96
CA GLU A 198 16.01 14.34 -16.72
C GLU A 198 16.99 13.82 -15.66
N THR A 199 17.70 14.74 -15.01
CA THR A 199 18.56 14.41 -13.86
C THR A 199 17.69 14.10 -12.65
N GLN A 200 17.21 12.86 -12.55
CA GLN A 200 16.56 12.36 -11.34
C GLN A 200 17.61 12.33 -10.21
N PRO A 201 17.35 12.93 -9.03
CA PRO A 201 18.34 13.00 -7.97
C PRO A 201 18.67 11.61 -7.42
N ALA A 202 19.96 11.38 -7.12
CA ALA A 202 20.39 10.19 -6.41
C ALA A 202 19.80 10.18 -4.99
N GLY A 203 19.46 9.00 -4.50
CA GLY A 203 18.77 8.89 -3.21
C GLY A 203 18.47 7.46 -2.83
N MET A 204 17.76 7.30 -1.71
CA MET A 204 17.40 6.00 -1.16
C MET A 204 15.96 5.99 -0.67
N GLU A 205 15.32 4.85 -0.81
CA GLU A 205 14.00 4.56 -0.25
C GLU A 205 14.21 3.88 1.11
N VAL A 206 13.63 4.48 2.16
CA VAL A 206 13.72 3.95 3.53
C VAL A 206 12.33 3.66 4.07
N GLU A 207 12.21 2.55 4.78
CA GLU A 207 10.99 2.13 5.47
C GLU A 207 11.16 2.33 6.98
N PHE A 208 10.21 3.05 7.60
CA PHE A 208 10.24 3.30 9.03
C PHE A 208 9.96 2.01 9.80
N THR A 209 10.89 1.66 10.69
CA THR A 209 10.70 0.56 11.62
C THR A 209 9.84 1.08 12.77
N ALA A 210 8.66 0.48 12.97
CA ALA A 210 7.84 0.79 14.14
C ALA A 210 8.68 0.59 15.41
N PRO A 211 8.60 1.48 16.42
CA PRO A 211 9.31 1.26 17.68
C PRO A 211 8.84 -0.08 18.24
N THR A 212 9.78 -1.01 18.41
CA THR A 212 9.52 -2.28 19.09
C THR A 212 8.91 -1.94 20.45
N ARG A 213 7.80 -2.59 20.79
CA ARG A 213 7.04 -2.41 22.05
C ARG A 213 7.82 -2.92 23.28
N HIS A 214 9.03 -2.43 23.48
CA HIS A 214 9.85 -2.68 24.67
C HIS A 214 10.32 -1.35 25.29
N SER A 215 9.38 -0.45 25.52
CA SER A 215 9.31 0.30 26.78
C SER A 215 7.95 0.97 26.83
N ALA A 216 7.12 0.51 27.76
CA ALA A 216 5.85 1.12 28.06
C ALA A 216 6.11 2.53 28.62
N SER A 217 5.82 3.54 27.81
CA SER A 217 5.43 4.87 28.27
C SER A 217 4.21 5.25 27.45
N ARG A 218 3.05 5.22 28.11
CA ARG A 218 1.74 5.54 27.58
C ARG A 218 1.73 6.97 27.03
N SER A 219 1.89 7.16 25.73
CA SER A 219 1.48 8.36 25.01
C SER A 219 1.78 8.20 23.52
N CYS A 220 0.84 7.61 22.78
CA CYS A 220 0.59 7.89 21.35
C CYS A 220 -0.57 7.01 20.88
N CYS A 221 -1.77 7.31 21.38
CA CYS A 221 -2.99 7.01 20.64
C CYS A 221 -3.16 8.16 19.64
N PHE A 222 -2.53 8.05 18.47
CA PHE A 222 -2.83 8.93 17.34
C PHE A 222 -3.80 8.16 16.45
N PHE A 223 -5.04 8.65 16.39
CA PHE A 223 -6.18 8.14 15.62
C PHE A 223 -6.91 6.93 16.20
N ASP A 224 -7.82 7.20 17.14
CA ASP A 224 -9.07 6.45 17.22
C ASP A 224 -10.26 7.42 17.44
N HIS A 225 -11.26 7.25 16.58
CA HIS A 225 -12.63 7.79 16.54
C HIS A 225 -12.90 9.28 16.20
N PRO A 226 -13.81 9.55 15.23
CA PRO A 226 -14.55 10.80 15.18
C PRO A 226 -15.74 10.77 16.17
N PRO A 227 -16.15 11.91 16.76
CA PRO A 227 -17.30 11.96 17.65
C PRO A 227 -18.60 11.90 16.83
N VAL A 228 -19.48 11.00 17.24
CA VAL A 228 -20.90 11.00 16.84
C VAL A 228 -21.59 12.11 17.64
N THR A 229 -22.34 12.97 16.97
CA THR A 229 -23.45 13.72 17.58
C THR A 229 -24.63 13.66 16.62
#